data_AF-A0A5T5UCN2-F1
#
_entry.id   AF-A0A5T5UCN2-F1
#
_cell.length_a   1.000
_cell.length_b   1.000
_cell.length_c   1.000
_cell.angle_alpha   90.00
_cell.angle_beta   90.00
_cell.angle_gamma   90.00
#
_symmetry.space_group_name_H-M   'P 1'
#
loop_
_entity.id
_entity.type
_entity.pdbx_description
1 polymer ?
#
loop_
_entity_poly.entity_id
_entity_poly.type
_entity_poly.pdbx_seq_one_letter_code
_entity_poly.pdbx_strand_id
1 'polypeptide(L)'
;TLVQHDLKDHAYAGYIIRVRLHNEYINARYINMVMKSNLIREQIEGPIRTTTGVKNINSNELMGLLVPLPPKNEQGIIIKKINEIDTTLSNLKVSIQSAQQTQVHLADALTDAAIN
;
A
#
# COMPACT_ATOMS: atom_id res chain seq x y z
N THR A 1 -5.08 7.55 3.31
CA THR A 1 -6.27 6.84 2.79
C THR A 1 -6.88 7.63 1.66
N LEU A 2 -7.40 6.97 0.62
CA LEU A 2 -8.04 7.63 -0.51
C LEU A 2 -9.54 7.77 -0.25
N VAL A 3 -10.05 8.99 -0.36
CA VAL A 3 -11.48 9.30 -0.20
C VAL A 3 -12.06 9.50 -1.60
N GLN A 4 -13.02 8.66 -1.99
CA GLN A 4 -13.54 8.58 -3.37
C GLN A 4 -14.68 9.57 -3.66
N HIS A 5 -15.31 10.11 -2.64
CA HIS A 5 -16.43 11.05 -2.75
C HIS A 5 -16.14 12.31 -1.94
N ASP A 6 -16.83 13.39 -2.26
CA ASP A 6 -16.72 14.60 -1.45
C ASP A 6 -17.41 14.38 -0.10
N LEU A 7 -16.69 14.71 0.98
CA LEU A 7 -17.21 14.65 2.34
C LEU A 7 -17.59 16.07 2.76
N LYS A 8 -18.86 16.44 2.55
CA LYS A 8 -19.43 17.69 3.08
C LYS A 8 -19.65 17.55 4.58
N ASP A 9 -19.34 18.60 5.35
CA ASP A 9 -19.58 18.67 6.80
C ASP A 9 -18.82 17.63 7.64
N HIS A 10 -17.64 17.21 7.17
CA HIS A 10 -16.74 16.32 7.91
C HIS A 10 -15.42 17.02 8.25
N ALA A 11 -14.87 16.72 9.42
CA ALA A 11 -13.54 17.11 9.85
C ALA A 11 -12.62 15.89 9.94
N TYR A 12 -11.31 16.11 9.82
CA TYR A 12 -10.27 15.11 10.05
C TYR A 12 -9.36 15.58 11.18
N ALA A 13 -8.68 14.64 11.84
CA ALA A 13 -7.79 14.95 12.95
C ALA A 13 -6.64 15.88 12.51
N GLY A 14 -6.21 16.78 13.40
CA GLY A 14 -5.24 17.83 13.07
C GLY A 14 -3.84 17.35 12.64
N TYR A 15 -3.52 16.07 12.86
CA TYR A 15 -2.27 15.42 12.42
C TYR A 15 -2.37 14.79 11.02
N ILE A 16 -3.50 14.96 10.31
CA ILE A 16 -3.70 14.44 8.96
C ILE A 16 -3.59 15.59 7.95
N ILE A 17 -2.82 15.39 6.88
CA ILE A 17 -2.74 16.32 5.76
C ILE A 17 -3.67 15.85 4.64
N ARG A 18 -4.54 16.73 4.16
CA ARG A 18 -5.42 16.48 3.00
C ARG A 18 -4.78 17.03 1.73
N VAL A 19 -4.52 16.15 0.76
CA VAL A 19 -4.07 16.53 -0.58
C VAL A 19 -5.25 16.48 -1.55
N ARG A 20 -5.43 17.54 -2.34
CA ARG A 20 -6.42 17.60 -3.43
C ARG A 20 -5.67 17.50 -4.76
N LEU A 21 -6.11 16.59 -5.61
CA LEU A 21 -5.45 16.29 -6.88
C LEU A 21 -6.26 16.87 -8.04
N HIS A 22 -5.56 17.33 -9.08
CA HIS A 22 -6.17 17.70 -10.35
C HIS A 22 -6.50 16.43 -11.15
N ASN A 23 -7.70 15.90 -10.94
CA ASN A 23 -8.16 14.62 -11.50
C ASN A 23 -8.13 14.56 -13.03
N GLU A 24 -8.06 15.70 -13.73
CA GLU A 24 -7.88 15.75 -15.18
C GLU A 24 -6.56 15.11 -15.61
N TYR A 25 -5.49 15.29 -14.83
CA TYR A 25 -4.12 14.84 -15.16
C TYR A 25 -3.62 13.73 -14.23
N ILE A 26 -4.15 13.66 -13.01
CA ILE A 26 -3.60 12.82 -11.94
C ILE A 26 -4.64 11.79 -11.51
N ASN A 27 -4.28 10.51 -11.58
CA ASN A 27 -5.07 9.43 -11.01
C ASN A 27 -4.75 9.28 -9.52
N ALA A 28 -5.75 9.48 -8.67
CA ALA A 28 -5.58 9.39 -7.23
C ALA A 28 -5.09 8.01 -6.74
N ARG A 29 -5.47 6.92 -7.44
CA ARG A 29 -4.97 5.57 -7.11
C ARG A 29 -3.48 5.44 -7.41
N TYR A 30 -3.01 6.03 -8.51
CA TYR A 30 -1.60 6.06 -8.87
C TYR A 30 -0.79 6.78 -7.80
N ILE A 31 -1.23 7.97 -7.37
CA ILE A 31 -0.56 8.71 -6.29
C ILE A 31 -0.53 7.91 -4.99
N ASN A 32 -1.65 7.32 -4.57
CA ASN A 32 -1.70 6.51 -3.35
C ASN A 32 -0.69 5.33 -3.40
N MET A 33 -0.55 4.70 -4.56
CA MET A 33 0.42 3.63 -4.79
C MET A 33 1.86 4.14 -4.77
N VAL A 34 2.17 5.22 -5.49
CA VAL A 34 3.52 5.81 -5.52
C VAL A 34 3.95 6.31 -4.15
N MET A 35 3.05 6.90 -3.36
CA MET A 35 3.32 7.32 -1.98
C MET A 35 3.72 6.17 -1.04
N LYS A 36 3.42 4.92 -1.41
CA LYS A 36 3.84 3.73 -0.68
C LYS A 36 5.14 3.13 -1.20
N SER A 37 5.64 3.58 -2.35
CA SER A 37 6.88 3.08 -2.93
C SER A 37 8.10 3.51 -2.13
N ASN A 38 9.16 2.70 -2.18
CA ASN A 38 10.44 3.03 -1.53
C ASN A 38 10.99 4.38 -2.01
N LEU A 39 10.82 4.70 -3.30
CA LEU A 39 11.24 5.98 -3.88
C LEU A 39 10.71 7.20 -3.11
N ILE A 40 9.45 7.15 -2.67
CA ILE A 40 8.86 8.24 -1.89
C ILE A 40 9.17 8.07 -0.40
N ARG A 41 9.15 6.84 0.11
CA ARG A 41 9.43 6.57 1.52
C ARG A 41 10.84 6.98 1.92
N GLU A 42 11.83 6.80 1.07
CA GLU A 42 13.20 7.25 1.31
C GLU A 42 13.30 8.78 1.38
N GLN A 43 12.57 9.50 0.52
CA GLN A 43 12.51 10.97 0.57
C GLN A 43 11.83 11.49 1.84
N ILE A 44 10.83 10.76 2.35
CA ILE A 44 10.15 11.10 3.59
C ILE A 44 11.02 10.74 4.79
N GLU A 45 11.60 9.55 4.82
CA GLU A 45 12.21 8.96 6.01
C GLU A 45 13.71 9.25 6.14
N GLY A 46 14.41 9.48 5.03
CA GLY A 46 15.85 9.79 5.02
C GLY A 46 16.19 11.10 5.74
N PRO A 47 15.45 12.20 5.51
CA PRO A 47 15.68 13.46 6.20
C PRO A 47 15.24 13.46 7.68
N ILE A 48 14.45 12.47 8.12
CA ILE A 48 13.88 12.46 9.47
C ILE A 48 14.96 12.13 10.50
N ARG A 49 15.41 13.16 11.19
CA ARG A 49 16.38 13.11 12.30
C ARG A 49 15.65 13.22 13.64
N THR A 50 14.75 12.29 13.96
CA THR A 50 14.01 12.32 15.23
C THR A 50 14.58 11.33 16.24
N THR A 51 15.02 11.84 17.39
CA THR A 51 15.54 11.05 18.53
C THR A 51 14.46 10.23 19.25
N THR A 52 13.18 10.55 19.04
CA THR A 52 12.03 9.98 19.76
C THR A 52 11.24 8.93 18.97
N GLY A 53 11.72 8.52 17.79
CA GLY A 53 11.10 7.46 16.96
C GLY A 53 9.82 7.86 16.22
N VAL A 54 9.27 9.05 16.46
CA VAL A 54 8.06 9.55 15.77
C VAL A 54 8.45 10.30 14.50
N LYS A 55 8.17 9.68 13.34
CA LYS A 55 8.41 10.25 12.01
C LYS A 55 7.22 11.10 11.55
N ASN A 56 7.23 12.39 11.87
CA ASN A 56 6.22 13.34 11.36
C ASN A 56 6.72 14.02 10.07
N ILE A 57 5.81 14.27 9.14
CA ILE A 57 6.04 15.08 7.94
C ILE A 57 5.11 16.28 7.95
N ASN A 58 5.62 17.47 7.65
CA ASN A 58 4.83 18.69 7.53
C ASN A 58 4.45 18.98 6.06
N SER A 59 3.57 19.96 5.85
CA SER A 59 3.08 20.31 4.51
C SER A 59 4.18 20.81 3.56
N ASN A 60 5.21 21.50 4.07
CA ASN A 60 6.30 22.00 3.23
C ASN A 60 7.20 20.86 2.74
N GLU A 61 7.52 19.91 3.61
CA GLU A 61 8.25 18.70 3.25
C GLU A 61 7.45 17.87 2.24
N LEU A 62 6.14 17.76 2.43
CA LEU A 62 5.25 17.06 1.49
C LEU A 62 5.25 17.72 0.10
N MET A 63 5.23 19.05 0.02
CA MET A 63 5.30 19.79 -1.25
C MET A 63 6.67 19.63 -1.95
N GLY A 64 7.72 19.33 -1.21
CA GLY A 64 9.07 19.11 -1.74
C GLY A 64 9.31 17.71 -2.30
N LEU A 65 8.36 16.78 -2.18
CA LEU A 65 8.54 15.41 -2.67
C LEU A 65 8.61 15.36 -4.20
N LEU A 66 9.64 14.70 -4.71
CA LEU A 66 9.78 14.39 -6.12
C LEU A 66 8.95 13.15 -6.45
N VAL A 67 7.79 13.37 -7.07
CA VAL A 67 6.85 12.32 -7.45
C VAL A 67 6.92 12.09 -8.96
N PRO A 68 7.21 10.86 -9.44
CA PRO A 68 7.17 10.56 -10.86
C PRO A 68 5.72 10.63 -11.37
N LEU A 69 5.46 11.50 -12.34
CA LEU A 69 4.13 11.73 -12.88
C LEU A 69 4.10 11.51 -14.40
N PRO A 70 3.90 10.26 -14.86
CA PRO A 70 3.74 9.97 -16.28
C PRO A 70 2.36 10.46 -16.78
N PRO A 71 2.12 10.48 -18.11
CA PRO A 71 0.82 10.78 -18.67
C PRO A 71 -0.30 9.94 -18.05
N LYS A 72 -1.50 10.51 -17.92
CA LYS A 72 -2.62 9.86 -17.22
C LYS A 72 -2.99 8.48 -17.75
N ASN A 73 -2.86 8.25 -19.06
CA ASN A 73 -3.07 6.93 -19.65
C ASN A 73 -2.06 5.91 -19.10
N GLU A 74 -0.78 6.27 -19.07
CA GLU A 74 0.29 5.42 -18.53
C GLU A 74 0.11 5.17 -17.03
N GLN A 75 -0.35 6.15 -16.26
CA GLN A 75 -0.72 5.93 -14.85
C GLN A 75 -1.75 4.79 -14.71
N GLY A 76 -2.74 4.74 -15.60
CA GLY A 76 -3.74 3.67 -15.66
C GLY A 76 -3.15 2.30 -15.99
N ILE A 77 -2.23 2.24 -16.96
CA ILE A 77 -1.52 1.01 -17.34
C ILE A 77 -0.68 0.48 -16.17
N ILE A 78 0.04 1.36 -15.48
CA ILE A 78 0.86 1.00 -14.32
C ILE A 78 -0.01 0.43 -13.20
N ILE A 79 -1.13 1.09 -12.87
CA ILE A 79 -2.09 0.59 -11.87
C ILE A 79 -2.58 -0.81 -12.25
N LYS A 80 -2.95 -1.02 -13.52
CA LYS A 80 -3.45 -2.33 -13.98
C LYS A 80 -2.42 -3.43 -13.77
N LYS A 81 -1.17 -3.22 -14.20
CA LYS A 81 -0.07 -4.19 -14.04
C LYS A 81 0.20 -4.53 -12.57
N ILE A 82 0.17 -3.53 -11.69
CA ILE A 82 0.40 -3.76 -10.27
C ILE A 82 -0.75 -4.56 -9.65
N ASN A 83 -2.00 -4.27 -10.02
CA ASN A 83 -3.14 -5.07 -9.56
C ASN A 83 -3.07 -6.53 -10.04
N GLU A 84 -2.60 -6.78 -11.27
CA GLU A 84 -2.38 -8.13 -11.79
C GLU A 84 -1.36 -8.89 -10.92
N ILE A 85 -0.22 -8.25 -10.60
CA ILE A 85 0.81 -8.82 -9.72
C ILE A 85 0.26 -9.08 -8.32
N ASP A 86 -0.45 -8.12 -7.72
CA ASP A 86 -1.04 -8.28 -6.39
C ASP A 86 -2.04 -9.45 -6.35
N THR A 87 -2.81 -9.63 -7.42
CA THR A 87 -3.75 -10.76 -7.56
C THR A 87 -3.00 -12.08 -7.60
N THR A 88 -1.95 -12.19 -8.41
CA THR A 88 -1.12 -13.40 -8.48
C THR A 88 -0.47 -13.72 -7.13
N LEU A 89 0.06 -12.70 -6.45
CA LEU A 89 0.66 -12.87 -5.12
C LEU A 89 -0.38 -13.32 -4.08
N SER A 90 -1.60 -12.79 -4.12
CA SER A 90 -2.67 -13.22 -3.21
C SER A 90 -3.04 -14.67 -3.43
N ASN A 91 -3.19 -15.09 -4.70
CA ASN A 91 -3.50 -16.48 -5.02
C ASN A 91 -2.40 -17.43 -4.56
N LEU A 92 -1.12 -17.05 -4.78
CA LEU A 92 0.02 -17.84 -4.33
C LEU A 92 0.03 -18.02 -2.81
N LYS A 93 -0.23 -16.95 -2.05
CA LYS A 93 -0.32 -17.01 -0.58
C LYS A 93 -1.41 -17.98 -0.12
N VAL A 94 -2.59 -17.93 -0.74
CA VAL A 94 -3.69 -18.84 -0.44
C VAL A 94 -3.30 -20.29 -0.73
N SER A 95 -2.67 -20.55 -1.88
CA SER A 95 -2.20 -21.91 -2.23
C SER A 95 -1.17 -22.45 -1.24
N ILE A 96 -0.21 -21.62 -0.82
CA ILE A 96 0.80 -22.00 0.18
C ILE A 96 0.13 -22.33 1.53
N GLN A 97 -0.79 -21.48 1.98
CA GLN A 97 -1.51 -21.70 3.24
C GLN A 97 -2.34 -23.00 3.21
N SER A 98 -3.03 -23.26 2.10
CA SER A 98 -3.79 -24.50 1.94
C SER A 98 -2.89 -25.73 1.96
N ALA A 99 -1.75 -25.69 1.27
CA ALA A 99 -0.80 -26.80 1.25
C ALA A 99 -0.22 -27.07 2.65
N GLN A 100 0.14 -26.02 3.39
CA GLN A 100 0.60 -26.13 4.78
C GLN A 100 -0.46 -26.76 5.68
N GLN A 101 -1.72 -26.32 5.56
CA GLN A 101 -2.82 -26.90 6.33
C GLN A 101 -3.03 -28.38 6.00
N THR A 102 -2.99 -28.77 4.72
CA THR A 102 -3.10 -30.18 4.32
C THR A 102 -1.94 -31.02 4.87
N GLN A 103 -0.71 -30.50 4.88
CA GLN A 103 0.44 -31.21 5.45
C GLN A 103 0.28 -31.45 6.96
N VAL A 104 -0.23 -30.47 7.71
CA VAL A 104 -0.52 -30.61 9.14
C VAL A 104 -1.56 -31.71 9.37
N HIS A 105 -2.71 -31.65 8.68
CA HIS A 105 -3.76 -32.66 8.82
C HIS A 105 -3.29 -34.07 8.46
N LEU A 106 -2.44 -34.20 7.44
CA LEU A 106 -1.86 -35.49 7.06
C LEU A 106 -0.91 -36.03 8.15
N ALA A 107 -0.09 -35.15 8.73
CA ALA A 107 0.80 -35.53 9.82
C ALA A 107 0.01 -36.02 11.04
N ASP A 108 -1.04 -35.29 11.43
CA ASP A 108 -1.93 -35.65 12.55
C ASP A 108 -2.61 -37.01 12.31
N ALA A 109 -3.17 -37.22 11.11
CA ALA A 109 -3.82 -38.47 10.75
C ALA A 109 -2.86 -39.68 10.76
N LEU A 110 -1.61 -39.48 10.33
CA LEU A 110 -0.57 -40.53 10.38
C LEU A 110 -0.14 -40.83 11.81
N THR A 111 -0.03 -39.82 12.69
CA THR A 111 0.27 -40.05 14.11
C THR A 111 -0.87 -40.77 14.81
N ASP A 112 -2.13 -40.40 14.53
CA ASP A 112 -3.30 -41.07 15.10
C ASP A 112 -3.39 -42.53 14.64
N ALA A 113 -3.10 -42.80 13.36
CA ALA A 113 -3.08 -44.15 12.82
C ALA A 113 -1.90 -45.01 13.33
N ALA A 114 -0.83 -44.41 13.85
CA ALA A 114 0.33 -45.13 14.39
C ALA A 114 0.22 -45.44 15.89
N ILE A 115 -0.63 -44.71 16.62
CA ILE A 115 -0.87 -44.90 18.06
C ILE A 115 -2.05 -45.85 18.33
N ASN A 116 -2.96 -46.01 17.35
CA ASN A 116 -4.02 -47.03 17.36
C ASN A 116 -3.57 -48.34 16.71
#